data_AF-Q94282-F1
#
_entry.id   AF-Q94282-F1
#
_cell.length_a   1.000
_cell.length_b   1.000
_cell.length_c   1.000
_cell.angle_alpha   90.00
_cell.angle_beta   90.00
_cell.angle_gamma   90.00
#
_symmetry.space_group_name_H-M   'P 1'
#
loop_
_entity.id
_entity.type
_entity.pdbx_description
1 polymer ?
#
loop_
_entity_poly.entity_id
_entity_poly.type
_entity_poly.pdbx_seq_one_letter_code
_entity_poly.pdbx_strand_id
1 'polypeptide(L)'
;MAKNFFSGTSLRLKDGTMVDAGEHLKGKIVVLYFSASWCGPCRQFTPIMKELYQQIAATNQPIEVILLSRDYMRFQLDEYYESHGCSWGVVPLRDPIIEKCLEKYDVKALPSCRVVDEFGNCIDANARQSVEFYREKYKMAELFNKWTEKGNLERIRA
;
A
#
# COMPACT_ATOMS: atom_id res chain seq x y z
N MET A 1 17.01 -12.61 13.46
CA MET A 1 15.62 -12.33 13.03
C MET A 1 15.67 -11.48 11.77
N ALA A 2 14.82 -11.75 10.79
CA ALA A 2 14.71 -10.91 9.60
C ALA A 2 14.36 -9.47 10.03
N LYS A 3 15.06 -8.48 9.46
CA LYS A 3 14.77 -7.07 9.73
C LYS A 3 13.55 -6.68 8.92
N ASN A 4 12.63 -5.93 9.54
CA ASN A 4 11.49 -5.37 8.82
C ASN A 4 11.99 -4.50 7.65
N PHE A 5 11.37 -4.69 6.49
CA PHE A 5 11.82 -4.11 5.22
C PHE A 5 11.70 -2.59 5.20
N PHE A 6 10.79 -2.03 6.01
CA PHE A 6 10.44 -0.62 6.10
C PHE A 6 11.07 0.07 7.32
N SER A 7 11.89 -0.62 8.12
CA SER A 7 12.55 0.00 9.28
C SER A 7 13.45 1.16 8.87
N GLY A 8 13.30 2.30 9.55
CA GLY A 8 14.00 3.56 9.29
C GLY A 8 13.30 4.46 8.28
N THR A 9 12.26 3.99 7.58
CA THR A 9 11.44 4.82 6.71
C THR A 9 10.44 5.62 7.53
N SER A 10 10.37 6.92 7.29
CA SER A 10 9.33 7.76 7.88
C SER A 10 8.00 7.50 7.17
N LEU A 11 6.91 7.30 7.91
CA LEU A 11 5.55 7.18 7.38
C LEU A 11 4.68 8.27 7.98
N ARG A 12 4.01 9.06 7.13
CA ARG A 12 3.02 10.04 7.57
C ARG A 12 1.65 9.39 7.66
N LEU A 13 1.02 9.49 8.82
CA LEU A 13 -0.35 9.02 9.04
C LEU A 13 -1.36 10.14 8.73
N LYS A 14 -2.65 9.79 8.72
CA LYS A 14 -3.75 10.71 8.36
C LYS A 14 -3.80 11.97 9.22
N ASP A 15 -3.50 11.84 10.51
CA ASP A 15 -3.48 12.95 11.47
C ASP A 15 -2.25 13.86 11.32
N GLY A 16 -1.34 13.55 10.39
CA GLY A 16 -0.09 14.26 10.16
C GLY A 16 1.08 13.73 10.98
N THR A 17 0.87 12.77 11.89
CA THR A 17 1.92 12.18 12.71
C THR A 17 2.92 11.43 11.84
N MET A 18 4.22 11.60 12.12
CA MET A 18 5.30 10.84 11.50
C MET A 18 5.70 9.68 12.43
N VAL A 19 5.75 8.46 11.89
CA VAL A 19 6.14 7.25 12.62
C VAL A 19 7.21 6.47 11.85
N ASP A 20 7.92 5.55 12.53
CA ASP A 20 8.72 4.54 11.84
C ASP A 20 7.79 3.54 11.14
N ALA A 21 7.96 3.39 9.83
CA ALA A 21 7.13 2.49 9.03
C ALA A 21 7.32 1.02 9.45
N GLY A 22 8.52 0.61 9.85
CA GLY A 22 8.79 -0.76 10.25
C GLY A 22 8.09 -1.13 11.57
N GLU A 23 8.10 -0.23 12.55
CA GLU A 23 7.34 -0.40 13.78
C GLU A 23 5.84 -0.39 13.54
N HIS A 24 5.34 0.56 12.73
CA HIS A 24 3.92 0.72 12.44
C HIS A 24 3.33 -0.45 11.62
N LEU A 25 4.12 -1.05 10.72
CA LEU A 25 3.69 -2.15 9.83
C LEU A 25 4.03 -3.53 10.39
N LYS A 26 4.53 -3.60 11.64
CA LYS A 26 4.91 -4.87 12.27
C LYS A 26 3.73 -5.84 12.33
N GLY A 27 3.94 -7.07 11.89
CA GLY A 27 2.91 -8.10 11.83
C GLY A 27 1.83 -7.88 10.78
N LYS A 28 1.85 -6.80 10.00
CA LYS A 28 0.83 -6.48 8.99
C LYS A 28 1.17 -7.03 7.60
N ILE A 29 0.12 -7.25 6.82
CA ILE A 29 0.16 -7.35 5.37
C ILE A 29 0.08 -5.93 4.82
N VAL A 30 0.97 -5.57 3.90
CA VAL A 30 1.11 -4.20 3.41
C VAL A 30 0.74 -4.14 1.94
N VAL A 31 -0.28 -3.37 1.62
CA VAL A 31 -0.65 -3.01 0.25
C VAL A 31 0.11 -1.74 -0.13
N LEU A 32 1.16 -1.92 -0.93
CA LEU A 32 1.93 -0.84 -1.53
C LEU A 32 1.13 -0.26 -2.69
N TYR A 33 0.63 0.95 -2.54
CA TYR A 33 -0.10 1.66 -3.60
C TYR A 33 0.81 2.71 -4.26
N PHE A 34 1.18 2.46 -5.52
CA PHE A 34 2.00 3.36 -6.31
C PHE A 34 1.10 4.25 -7.17
N SER A 35 1.21 5.56 -7.00
CA SER A 35 0.32 6.54 -7.64
C SER A 35 1.00 7.89 -7.85
N ALA A 36 0.32 8.81 -8.54
CA ALA A 36 0.71 10.21 -8.68
C ALA A 36 -0.50 11.08 -9.05
N SER A 37 -0.48 12.35 -8.62
CA SER A 37 -1.54 13.33 -8.90
C SER A 37 -1.72 13.61 -10.40
N TRP A 38 -0.62 13.67 -11.15
CA TRP A 38 -0.59 13.97 -12.58
C TRP A 38 -1.11 12.82 -13.45
N CYS A 39 -1.20 11.60 -12.90
CA CYS A 39 -1.62 10.39 -13.60
C CYS A 39 -3.16 10.28 -13.65
N GLY A 40 -3.73 10.44 -14.84
CA GLY A 40 -5.18 10.35 -15.07
C GLY A 40 -5.80 9.03 -14.57
N PRO A 41 -5.30 7.86 -15.01
CA PRO A 41 -5.78 6.56 -14.50
C PRO A 41 -5.65 6.41 -12.98
N CYS A 42 -4.65 7.04 -12.36
CA CYS A 42 -4.45 7.02 -10.92
C CYS A 42 -5.55 7.77 -10.16
N ARG A 43 -6.01 8.92 -10.68
CA ARG A 43 -7.15 9.64 -10.10
C ARG A 43 -8.45 8.85 -10.18
N GLN A 44 -8.62 8.01 -11.21
CA GLN A 44 -9.77 7.11 -11.33
C GLN A 44 -9.68 5.90 -10.38
N PHE A 45 -8.47 5.42 -10.10
CA PHE A 45 -8.25 4.24 -9.26
C PHE A 45 -8.23 4.55 -7.75
N THR A 46 -7.85 5.76 -7.33
CA THR A 46 -7.82 6.10 -5.89
C THR A 46 -9.16 6.00 -5.16
N PRO A 47 -10.30 6.39 -5.76
CA PRO A 47 -11.61 6.13 -5.16
C PRO A 47 -11.86 4.62 -4.89
N ILE A 48 -11.36 3.74 -5.75
CA ILE A 48 -11.42 2.28 -5.54
C ILE A 48 -10.54 1.86 -4.36
N MET A 49 -9.33 2.42 -4.26
CA MET A 49 -8.47 2.17 -3.10
C MET A 49 -9.09 2.67 -1.79
N LYS A 50 -9.81 3.81 -1.82
CA LYS A 50 -10.57 4.33 -0.68
C LYS A 50 -11.64 3.35 -0.21
N GLU A 51 -12.41 2.81 -1.15
CA GLU A 51 -13.40 1.77 -0.86
C GLU A 51 -12.74 0.52 -0.26
N LEU A 52 -11.64 0.04 -0.86
CA LEU A 52 -10.86 -1.08 -0.32
C LEU A 52 -10.41 -0.82 1.12
N TYR A 53 -9.91 0.37 1.42
CA TYR A 53 -9.40 0.70 2.76
C TYR A 53 -10.52 0.77 3.80
N GLN A 54 -11.68 1.31 3.42
CA GLN A 54 -12.87 1.28 4.28
C GLN A 54 -13.32 -0.14 4.57
N GLN A 55 -13.28 -1.03 3.58
CA GLN A 55 -13.61 -2.44 3.76
C GLN A 55 -12.57 -3.18 4.61
N ILE A 56 -11.27 -2.88 4.44
CA ILE A 56 -10.22 -3.41 5.33
C ILE A 56 -10.49 -2.98 6.78
N ALA A 57 -10.81 -1.71 7.02
CA ALA A 57 -11.10 -1.18 8.35
C ALA A 57 -12.37 -1.79 8.98
N ALA A 58 -13.31 -2.27 8.17
CA ALA A 58 -14.46 -3.04 8.63
C ALA A 58 -14.11 -4.50 8.98
N THR A 59 -12.88 -4.95 8.69
CA THR A 59 -12.33 -6.22 9.13
C THR A 59 -11.39 -6.04 10.31
N ASN A 60 -11.18 -7.09 11.09
CA ASN A 60 -10.12 -7.15 12.10
C ASN A 60 -8.82 -7.76 11.52
N GLN A 61 -8.64 -7.74 10.19
CA GLN A 61 -7.45 -8.32 9.57
C GLN A 61 -6.27 -7.34 9.65
N PRO A 62 -5.04 -7.81 9.88
CA PRO A 62 -3.86 -6.96 10.01
C PRO A 62 -3.37 -6.53 8.62
N ILE A 63 -4.16 -5.78 7.87
CA ILE A 63 -3.83 -5.27 6.53
C ILE A 63 -3.73 -3.74 6.61
N GLU A 64 -2.68 -3.17 6.03
CA GLU A 64 -2.48 -1.73 5.91
C GLU A 64 -2.27 -1.35 4.44
N VAL A 65 -2.65 -0.13 4.08
CA VAL A 65 -2.29 0.46 2.78
C VAL A 65 -1.21 1.52 3.02
N ILE A 66 -0.21 1.59 2.16
CA ILE A 66 0.71 2.73 2.14
C ILE A 66 0.82 3.30 0.73
N LEU A 67 0.74 4.63 0.63
CA LEU A 67 0.92 5.36 -0.62
C LEU A 67 2.40 5.67 -0.84
N LEU A 68 2.92 5.23 -1.98
CA LEU A 68 4.22 5.60 -2.52
C LEU A 68 4.00 6.49 -3.75
N SER A 69 4.10 7.80 -3.54
CA SER A 69 3.81 8.77 -4.58
C SER A 69 5.01 8.99 -5.53
N ARG A 70 4.70 9.15 -6.83
CA ARG A 70 5.60 9.59 -7.90
C ARG A 70 5.36 11.05 -8.30
N ASP A 71 4.73 11.84 -7.44
CA ASP A 71 4.60 13.27 -7.63
C ASP A 71 5.98 13.95 -7.66
N TYR A 72 6.07 15.10 -8.31
CA TYR A 72 7.34 15.81 -8.45
C TYR A 72 7.60 16.74 -7.26
N MET A 73 6.53 17.25 -6.67
CA MET A 73 6.53 18.24 -5.59
C MET A 73 5.61 17.81 -4.44
N ARG A 74 5.98 18.18 -3.21
CA ARG A 74 5.21 17.84 -2.00
C ARG A 74 3.76 18.34 -2.07
N PHE A 75 3.54 19.57 -2.53
CA PHE A 75 2.19 20.13 -2.57
C PHE A 75 1.25 19.31 -3.49
N GLN A 76 1.77 18.73 -4.57
CA GLN A 76 0.98 17.88 -5.48
C GLN A 76 0.53 16.60 -4.77
N LEU A 77 1.43 15.99 -3.98
CA LEU A 77 1.11 14.84 -3.15
C LEU A 77 0.07 15.20 -2.09
N ASP A 78 0.29 16.30 -1.36
CA ASP A 78 -0.60 16.73 -0.27
C ASP A 78 -2.01 17.05 -0.80
N GLU A 79 -2.11 17.82 -1.89
CA GLU A 79 -3.39 18.12 -2.55
C GLU A 79 -4.07 16.85 -3.06
N TYR A 80 -3.34 15.94 -3.68
CA TYR A 80 -3.89 14.66 -4.15
C TYR A 80 -4.42 13.80 -3.01
N TYR A 81 -3.63 13.68 -1.94
CA TYR A 81 -3.97 12.92 -0.75
C TYR A 81 -5.25 13.47 -0.09
N GLU A 82 -5.33 14.79 0.09
CA GLU A 82 -6.46 15.48 0.73
C GLU A 82 -7.71 15.48 -0.16
N SER A 83 -7.60 15.86 -1.43
CA SER A 83 -8.73 15.95 -2.36
C SER A 83 -9.45 14.61 -2.59
N HIS A 84 -8.72 13.50 -2.51
CA HIS A 84 -9.30 12.16 -2.60
C HIS A 84 -9.74 11.61 -1.23
N GLY A 85 -9.49 12.35 -0.15
CA GLY A 85 -9.81 11.94 1.22
C GLY A 85 -9.10 10.66 1.63
N CYS A 86 -7.82 10.54 1.27
CA CYS A 86 -6.99 9.41 1.66
C CYS A 86 -6.81 9.36 3.18
N SER A 87 -6.79 8.15 3.74
CA SER A 87 -6.70 7.93 5.19
C SER A 87 -5.63 6.92 5.60
N TRP A 88 -4.92 6.36 4.63
CA TRP A 88 -3.84 5.40 4.81
C TRP A 88 -2.47 6.10 4.93
N GLY A 89 -1.46 5.39 5.42
CA GLY A 89 -0.12 5.95 5.52
C GLY A 89 0.43 6.42 4.17
N VAL A 90 1.23 7.48 4.15
CA VAL A 90 1.93 7.96 2.95
C VAL A 90 3.41 8.15 3.25
N VAL A 91 4.24 7.59 2.37
CA VAL A 91 5.68 7.77 2.44
C VAL A 91 6.05 9.18 1.95
N PRO A 92 6.92 9.91 2.66
CA PRO A 92 7.43 11.20 2.20
C PRO A 92 7.99 11.14 0.79
N LEU A 93 7.77 12.22 0.04
CA LEU A 93 8.23 12.28 -1.34
C LEU A 93 9.75 12.12 -1.42
N ARG A 94 10.21 11.29 -2.38
CA ARG A 94 11.64 10.97 -2.61
C ARG A 94 12.32 10.20 -1.48
N ASP A 95 11.57 9.64 -0.53
CA ASP A 95 12.16 8.66 0.40
C ASP A 95 12.77 7.48 -0.40
N PRO A 96 14.00 7.03 -0.06
CA PRO A 96 14.67 5.95 -0.78
C PRO A 96 13.87 4.64 -0.88
N ILE A 97 12.94 4.38 0.06
CA ILE A 97 12.08 3.20 0.00
C ILE A 97 11.22 3.16 -1.26
N ILE A 98 10.87 4.32 -1.82
CA ILE A 98 10.03 4.41 -3.02
C ILE A 98 10.75 3.76 -4.20
N GLU A 99 11.99 4.17 -4.47
CA GLU A 99 12.79 3.57 -5.55
C GLU A 99 13.10 2.11 -5.29
N LYS A 100 13.45 1.77 -4.04
CA LYS A 100 13.71 0.38 -3.63
C LYS A 100 12.51 -0.53 -3.89
N CYS A 101 11.29 -0.07 -3.61
CA CYS A 101 10.06 -0.81 -3.88
C CYS A 101 9.76 -0.92 -5.39
N LEU A 102 9.95 0.15 -6.16
CA LEU A 102 9.71 0.13 -7.61
C LEU A 102 10.63 -0.84 -8.32
N GLU A 103 11.90 -0.88 -7.92
CA GLU A 103 12.89 -1.83 -8.44
C GLU A 103 12.57 -3.26 -7.99
N LYS A 104 12.46 -3.50 -6.67
CA LYS A 104 12.25 -4.85 -6.10
C LYS A 104 10.99 -5.54 -6.62
N TYR A 105 9.92 -4.79 -6.88
CA TYR A 105 8.64 -5.34 -7.33
C TYR A 105 8.31 -5.05 -8.79
N ASP A 106 9.31 -4.62 -9.56
CA ASP A 106 9.24 -4.37 -11.00
C ASP A 106 8.03 -3.52 -11.41
N VAL A 107 7.84 -2.38 -10.75
CA VAL A 107 6.71 -1.48 -11.01
C VAL A 107 7.07 -0.54 -12.16
N LYS A 108 6.52 -0.81 -13.35
CA LYS A 108 6.81 -0.04 -14.58
C LYS A 108 5.77 1.03 -14.94
N ALA A 109 4.57 0.95 -14.39
CA ALA A 109 3.46 1.82 -14.75
C ALA A 109 2.61 2.16 -13.53
N LEU A 110 1.88 3.28 -13.62
CA LEU A 110 0.94 3.73 -12.60
C LEU A 110 -0.50 3.72 -13.15
N PRO A 111 -1.53 3.53 -12.30
CA PRO A 111 -1.41 3.09 -10.91
C PRO A 111 -0.96 1.63 -10.83
N SER A 112 -0.33 1.24 -9.73
CA SER A 112 0.06 -0.15 -9.48
C SER A 112 -0.08 -0.47 -8.01
N CYS A 113 -0.34 -1.74 -7.70
CA CYS A 113 -0.34 -2.24 -6.33
C CYS A 113 0.54 -3.49 -6.22
N ARG A 114 1.18 -3.64 -5.06
CA ARG A 114 1.84 -4.87 -4.63
C ARG A 114 1.39 -5.18 -3.23
N VAL A 115 1.08 -6.43 -2.93
CA VAL A 115 0.87 -6.87 -1.55
C VAL A 115 2.11 -7.61 -1.08
N VAL A 116 2.62 -7.22 0.07
CA VAL A 116 3.83 -7.76 0.68
C VAL A 116 3.62 -8.00 2.17
N ASP A 117 4.46 -8.83 2.77
CA ASP A 117 4.57 -8.87 4.23
C ASP A 117 5.50 -7.74 4.75
N GLU A 118 5.64 -7.68 6.07
CA GLU A 118 6.50 -6.71 6.76
C GLU A 118 8.01 -6.88 6.44
N PHE A 119 8.43 -8.02 5.89
CA PHE A 119 9.79 -8.32 5.49
C PHE A 119 10.04 -8.09 3.98
N GLY A 120 9.01 -7.63 3.26
CA GLY A 120 9.07 -7.32 1.83
C GLY A 120 8.99 -8.56 0.93
N ASN A 121 8.48 -9.69 1.43
CA ASN A 121 8.16 -10.84 0.59
C ASN A 121 6.86 -10.56 -0.17
N CYS A 122 6.84 -10.83 -1.46
CA CYS A 122 5.68 -10.53 -2.30
C CYS A 122 4.60 -11.61 -2.17
N ILE A 123 3.39 -11.19 -1.79
CA ILE A 123 2.20 -12.03 -1.61
C ILE A 123 1.30 -11.96 -2.86
N ASP A 124 1.16 -10.76 -3.42
CA ASP A 124 0.39 -10.51 -4.64
C ASP A 124 1.06 -9.44 -5.51
N ALA A 125 1.70 -9.89 -6.59
CA ALA A 125 2.34 -9.01 -7.56
C ALA A 125 1.34 -8.32 -8.50
N ASN A 126 0.10 -8.81 -8.59
CA ASN A 126 -0.97 -8.31 -9.47
C ASN A 126 -2.11 -7.68 -8.66
N ALA A 127 -1.78 -7.13 -7.49
CA ALA A 127 -2.76 -6.67 -6.52
C ALA A 127 -3.75 -5.65 -7.10
N ARG A 128 -3.31 -4.80 -8.06
CA ARG A 128 -4.20 -3.84 -8.74
C ARG A 128 -5.37 -4.54 -9.44
N GLN A 129 -5.06 -5.55 -10.26
CA GLN A 129 -6.06 -6.36 -10.96
C GLN A 129 -6.88 -7.20 -9.97
N SER A 130 -6.26 -7.72 -8.91
CA SER A 130 -6.96 -8.42 -7.85
C SER A 130 -8.04 -7.53 -7.22
N VAL A 131 -7.75 -6.28 -6.84
CA VAL A 131 -8.80 -5.44 -6.23
C VAL A 131 -9.91 -5.12 -7.22
N GLU A 132 -9.62 -4.84 -8.49
CA GLU A 132 -10.66 -4.62 -9.52
C GLU A 132 -11.57 -5.86 -9.64
N PHE A 133 -10.98 -7.04 -9.83
CA PHE A 133 -11.71 -8.29 -10.01
C PHE A 133 -12.58 -8.68 -8.82
N TYR A 134 -12.04 -8.61 -7.59
CA TYR A 134 -12.79 -8.98 -6.39
C TYR A 134 -13.81 -7.91 -6.00
N ARG A 135 -13.57 -6.64 -6.34
CA ARG A 135 -14.55 -5.56 -6.19
C ARG A 135 -15.75 -5.77 -7.10
N GLU A 136 -15.54 -6.02 -8.39
CA GLU A 136 -16.63 -6.26 -9.36
C GLU A 136 -17.50 -7.46 -8.97
N LYS A 137 -16.90 -8.43 -8.28
CA LYS A 137 -17.59 -9.63 -7.80
C LYS A 137 -18.17 -9.50 -6.39
N TYR A 138 -18.05 -8.34 -5.73
CA TYR A 138 -18.46 -8.13 -4.34
C TYR A 138 -17.86 -9.16 -3.36
N LYS A 139 -16.60 -9.54 -3.59
CA LYS A 139 -15.89 -10.62 -2.89
C LYS A 139 -14.59 -10.15 -2.22
N MET A 140 -14.52 -8.89 -1.80
CA MET A 140 -13.32 -8.32 -1.19
C MET A 140 -12.86 -9.06 0.08
N ALA A 141 -13.79 -9.59 0.88
CA ALA A 141 -13.45 -10.43 2.03
C ALA A 141 -12.64 -11.68 1.62
N GLU A 142 -12.95 -12.30 0.48
CA GLU A 142 -12.18 -13.44 -0.06
C GLU A 142 -10.76 -13.00 -0.46
N LEU A 143 -10.60 -11.80 -1.02
CA LEU A 143 -9.30 -11.23 -1.36
C LEU A 143 -8.44 -11.01 -0.11
N PHE A 144 -9.03 -10.42 0.93
CA PHE A 144 -8.33 -10.16 2.18
C PHE A 144 -7.87 -11.45 2.87
N ASN A 145 -8.75 -12.46 2.95
CA ASN A 145 -8.39 -13.79 3.48
C ASN A 145 -7.27 -14.42 2.66
N LYS A 146 -7.33 -14.34 1.33
CA LYS A 146 -6.27 -14.85 0.45
C LYS A 146 -4.93 -14.17 0.70
N TRP A 147 -4.90 -12.86 0.93
CA TRP A 147 -3.66 -12.15 1.25
C TRP A 147 -3.12 -12.51 2.64
N THR A 148 -3.98 -12.61 3.66
CA THR A 148 -3.54 -12.94 5.02
C THR A 148 -3.08 -14.39 5.15
N GLU A 149 -3.77 -15.36 4.55
CA GLU A 149 -3.36 -16.77 4.51
C GLU A 149 -2.00 -16.94 3.82
N LYS A 150 -1.82 -16.34 2.65
CA LYS A 150 -0.53 -16.39 1.93
C LYS A 150 0.59 -15.69 2.71
N GLY A 151 0.33 -14.53 3.31
CA GLY A 151 1.32 -13.83 4.11
C GLY A 151 1.77 -14.64 5.32
N ASN A 152 0.86 -15.36 5.99
CA ASN A 152 1.21 -16.25 7.09
C ASN A 152 2.10 -17.41 6.62
N LEU A 153 1.83 -17.98 5.44
CA LEU A 153 2.65 -19.04 4.86
C LEU A 153 4.07 -18.55 4.50
N GLU A 154 4.20 -17.36 3.93
CA GLU A 154 5.51 -16.79 3.58
C GLU A 154 6.35 -16.47 4.83
N ARG A 155 5.72 -16.04 5.93
CA ARG A 155 6.41 -15.82 7.22
C ARG A 155 6.95 -17.09 7.88
N ILE A 156 6.34 -18.24 7.64
CA ILE A 156 6.82 -19.54 8.16
C ILE A 156 8.05 -20.02 7.37
N ARG A 157 8.21 -19.55 6.12
CA ARG A 157 9.31 -19.94 5.22
C ARG A 157 10.55 -19.06 5.35
N ALA A 158 10.40 -17.83 5.87
CA ALA A 158 11.47 -16.86 6.06
C ALA A 158 12.23 -17.07 7.37
#